data_AF-A0A938KUJ5-F1
#
_entry.id   AF-A0A938KUJ5-F1
#
_cell.length_a   1.000
_cell.length_b   1.000
_cell.length_c   1.000
_cell.angle_alpha   90.00
_cell.angle_beta   90.00
_cell.angle_gamma   90.00
#
_symmetry.space_group_name_H-M   'P 1'
#
loop_
_entity.id
_entity.type
_entity.pdbx_description
1 polymer ?
#
loop_
_entity_poly.entity_id
_entity_poly.type
_entity_poly.pdbx_seq_one_letter_code
_entity_poly.pdbx_strand_id
1 'polypeptide(L)'
;MKSIVFFLFVGMIAACARPKSTAYDYVQYNRFDLSPYDINAQMMLPNASAGIGTSLKPSMNYEIGGFKWKLDIGRNFTLLIEDYGDYSFRFVEFKRKLLKPNKFFEIEIVKQTKDVLIFRRKVKGEFVSTKNARFYIYSVKKIGENYYEIMNREQGDSKRVIDFMYHSIQSLKSKHAN
;
A
#
# COMPACT_ATOMS: atom_id res chain seq x y z
N MET A 1 -56.02 -48.23 -2.18
CA MET A 1 -54.64 -48.46 -2.65
C MET A 1 -54.26 -47.29 -3.56
N LYS A 2 -53.07 -46.70 -3.34
CA LYS A 2 -52.36 -45.62 -4.06
C LYS A 2 -52.19 -44.33 -3.25
N SER A 3 -51.15 -44.34 -2.41
CA SER A 3 -50.46 -43.15 -1.90
C SER A 3 -49.77 -42.44 -3.06
N ILE A 4 -49.98 -41.13 -3.20
CA ILE A 4 -49.19 -40.26 -4.07
C ILE A 4 -48.30 -39.44 -3.14
N VAL A 5 -47.01 -39.79 -3.13
CA VAL A 5 -45.94 -39.05 -2.46
C VAL A 5 -45.51 -37.93 -3.41
N PHE A 6 -45.74 -36.68 -3.03
CA PHE A 6 -45.27 -35.51 -3.77
C PHE A 6 -43.85 -35.18 -3.31
N PHE A 7 -42.85 -35.60 -4.09
CA PHE A 7 -41.45 -35.25 -3.86
C PHE A 7 -41.21 -33.80 -4.29
N LEU A 8 -41.06 -32.89 -3.32
CA LEU A 8 -40.57 -31.53 -3.55
C LEU A 8 -39.05 -31.59 -3.75
N PHE A 9 -38.61 -31.53 -5.01
CA PHE A 9 -37.21 -31.44 -5.39
C PHE A 9 -36.73 -29.99 -5.17
N VAL A 10 -36.17 -29.71 -4.00
CA VAL A 10 -35.51 -28.42 -3.71
C VAL A 10 -34.14 -28.44 -4.39
N GLY A 11 -34.07 -27.84 -5.58
CA GLY A 11 -32.82 -27.57 -6.27
C GLY A 11 -32.03 -26.48 -5.53
N MET A 12 -31.01 -26.87 -4.77
CA MET A 12 -29.99 -25.94 -4.29
C MET A 12 -29.22 -25.39 -5.50
N ILE A 13 -29.59 -24.19 -5.93
CA ILE A 13 -28.74 -23.40 -6.83
C ILE A 13 -27.58 -22.91 -5.97
N ALA A 14 -26.50 -23.69 -5.93
CA ALA A 14 -25.23 -23.22 -5.43
C ALA A 14 -24.75 -22.10 -6.37
N ALA A 15 -25.01 -20.85 -5.99
CA ALA A 15 -24.41 -19.71 -6.63
C ALA A 15 -22.90 -19.80 -6.40
N CYS A 16 -22.16 -20.31 -7.38
CA CYS A 16 -20.71 -20.19 -7.42
C CYS A 16 -20.36 -18.70 -7.47
N ALA A 17 -20.17 -18.09 -6.31
CA ALA A 17 -19.48 -16.81 -6.20
C ALA A 17 -18.07 -17.03 -6.75
N ARG A 18 -17.81 -16.57 -7.98
CA ARG A 18 -16.47 -16.59 -8.55
C ARG A 18 -15.55 -15.86 -7.57
N PRO A 19 -14.45 -16.46 -7.10
CA PRO A 19 -13.50 -15.75 -6.27
C PRO A 19 -13.05 -14.52 -7.05
N LYS A 20 -13.27 -13.34 -6.46
CA LYS A 20 -12.86 -12.07 -7.05
C LYS A 20 -11.34 -12.14 -7.19
N SER A 21 -10.84 -12.20 -8.43
CA SER A 21 -9.41 -12.26 -8.70
C SER A 21 -8.71 -11.15 -7.91
N THR A 22 -7.81 -11.54 -7.01
CA THR A 22 -7.01 -10.62 -6.20
C THR A 22 -5.79 -10.09 -6.96
N ALA A 23 -5.65 -10.44 -8.25
CA ALA A 23 -4.59 -9.95 -9.09
C ALA A 23 -4.89 -8.51 -9.51
N TYR A 24 -4.09 -7.56 -9.02
CA TYR A 24 -4.13 -6.18 -9.50
C TYR A 24 -3.76 -6.13 -10.98
N ASP A 25 -4.42 -5.24 -11.72
CA ASP A 25 -4.04 -4.96 -13.11
C ASP A 25 -2.75 -4.12 -13.12
N TYR A 26 -1.65 -4.80 -13.41
CA TYR A 26 -0.31 -4.19 -13.47
C TYR A 26 0.06 -3.67 -14.87
N VAL A 27 -0.88 -3.53 -15.81
CA VAL A 27 -0.61 -2.96 -17.16
C VAL A 27 0.06 -1.59 -17.07
N GLN A 28 -0.30 -0.78 -16.07
CA GLN A 28 0.25 0.55 -15.84
C GLN A 28 1.55 0.55 -15.00
N TYR A 29 2.23 -0.59 -14.89
CA TYR A 29 3.42 -0.73 -14.06
C TYR A 29 4.57 -1.44 -14.78
N ASN A 30 5.78 -1.11 -14.38
CA ASN A 30 7.00 -1.81 -14.78
C ASN A 30 7.66 -2.43 -13.55
N ARG A 31 8.31 -3.59 -13.72
CA ARG A 31 9.14 -4.18 -12.68
C ARG A 31 10.36 -3.29 -12.42
N PHE A 32 10.67 -3.10 -11.14
CA PHE A 32 11.85 -2.37 -10.68
C PHE A 32 12.65 -3.22 -9.71
N ASP A 33 13.95 -3.29 -9.96
CA ASP A 33 14.90 -4.02 -9.15
C ASP A 33 15.50 -3.08 -8.09
N LEU A 34 15.36 -3.47 -6.81
CA LEU A 34 15.91 -2.70 -5.70
C LEU A 34 17.31 -3.17 -5.28
N SER A 35 17.78 -4.33 -5.77
CA SER A 35 19.08 -4.91 -5.40
C SER A 35 20.28 -3.98 -5.64
N PRO A 36 20.35 -3.18 -6.72
CA PRO A 36 21.44 -2.23 -6.91
C PRO A 36 21.52 -1.13 -5.84
N TYR A 37 20.50 -1.01 -4.99
CA TYR A 37 20.38 -0.02 -3.93
C TYR A 37 20.37 -0.68 -2.54
N ASP A 38 21.02 -1.84 -2.39
CA ASP A 38 21.19 -2.57 -1.12
C ASP A 38 19.88 -3.09 -0.49
N ILE A 39 18.77 -3.10 -1.24
CA ILE A 39 17.51 -3.73 -0.80
C ILE A 39 17.27 -4.95 -1.68
N ASN A 40 17.39 -6.16 -1.12
CA ASN A 40 17.25 -7.40 -1.88
C ASN A 40 15.79 -7.79 -2.21
N ALA A 41 15.15 -6.96 -3.03
CA ALA A 41 13.76 -7.09 -3.42
C ALA A 41 13.48 -6.57 -4.83
N GLN A 42 12.26 -6.81 -5.28
CA GLN A 42 11.69 -6.22 -6.48
C GLN A 42 10.28 -5.74 -6.20
N MET A 43 9.84 -4.73 -6.96
CA MET A 43 8.47 -4.23 -6.88
C MET A 43 7.99 -3.72 -8.24
N MET A 44 6.68 -3.58 -8.39
CA MET A 44 6.03 -2.97 -9.54
C MET A 44 5.88 -1.46 -9.29
N LEU A 45 6.39 -0.65 -10.19
CA LEU A 45 6.32 0.81 -10.13
C LEU A 45 5.47 1.37 -11.28
N PRO A 46 4.67 2.43 -11.06
CA PRO A 46 3.86 3.01 -12.13
C PRO A 46 4.73 3.46 -13.32
N ASN A 47 4.24 3.20 -14.53
CA ASN A 47 4.86 3.60 -15.79
C ASN A 47 4.15 4.83 -16.42
N ALA A 48 4.56 5.21 -17.63
CA ALA A 48 4.03 6.40 -18.30
C ALA A 48 2.53 6.38 -18.56
N SER A 49 1.93 5.19 -18.71
CA SER A 49 0.48 5.06 -18.90
C SER A 49 -0.34 5.32 -17.63
N ALA A 50 0.29 5.33 -16.45
CA ALA A 50 -0.39 5.55 -15.17
C ALA A 50 -1.00 6.96 -15.03
N GLY A 51 -0.56 7.93 -15.84
CA GLY A 51 -1.13 9.27 -15.87
C GLY A 51 -1.00 10.04 -14.54
N ILE A 52 -0.02 9.69 -13.70
CA ILE A 52 0.27 10.37 -12.43
C ILE A 52 1.20 11.59 -12.60
N GLY A 53 1.44 12.03 -13.84
CA GLY A 53 2.33 13.12 -14.22
C GLY A 53 3.19 12.75 -15.43
N THR A 54 4.23 13.54 -15.70
CA THR A 54 5.26 13.18 -16.68
C THR A 54 6.08 12.03 -16.10
N SER A 55 5.74 10.79 -16.45
CA SER A 55 6.49 9.61 -15.98
C SER A 55 7.90 9.66 -16.54
N LEU A 56 8.84 9.92 -15.64
CA LEU A 56 10.26 9.80 -15.85
C LEU A 56 10.73 8.49 -15.22
N LYS A 57 11.91 8.01 -15.64
CA LYS A 57 12.54 6.81 -15.09
C LYS A 57 12.58 6.89 -13.55
N PRO A 58 12.33 5.79 -12.82
CA PRO A 58 12.50 5.76 -11.37
C PRO A 58 13.91 6.20 -10.97
N SER A 59 14.02 6.95 -9.88
CA SER A 59 15.31 7.36 -9.30
C SER A 59 15.35 7.04 -7.81
N MET A 60 16.48 6.51 -7.36
CA MET A 60 16.76 6.23 -5.95
C MET A 60 17.79 7.22 -5.43
N ASN A 61 17.48 7.89 -4.32
CA ASN A 61 18.45 8.68 -3.55
C ASN A 61 18.64 8.03 -2.19
N TYR A 62 19.89 7.73 -1.84
CA TYR A 62 20.29 7.06 -0.62
C TYR A 62 21.77 7.36 -0.31
N GLU A 63 22.15 7.17 0.95
CA GLU A 63 23.54 7.21 1.39
C GLU A 63 24.13 5.79 1.35
N ILE A 64 25.35 5.64 0.84
CA ILE A 64 26.05 4.35 0.82
C ILE A 64 26.30 3.89 2.26
N GLY A 65 25.86 2.69 2.62
CA GLY A 65 25.90 2.20 4.00
C GLY A 65 24.86 2.84 4.92
N GLY A 66 23.99 3.70 4.39
CA GLY A 66 22.85 4.24 5.09
C GLY A 66 21.69 3.24 5.17
N PHE A 67 20.63 3.65 5.87
CA PHE A 67 19.44 2.84 6.12
C PHE A 67 18.16 3.52 5.63
N LYS A 68 18.29 4.55 4.79
CA LYS A 68 17.19 5.35 4.25
C LYS A 68 17.31 5.51 2.75
N TRP A 69 16.19 5.30 2.06
CA TRP A 69 16.07 5.46 0.63
C TRP A 69 14.87 6.32 0.30
N LYS A 70 15.03 7.14 -0.74
CA LYS A 70 13.96 7.92 -1.35
C LYS A 70 13.82 7.49 -2.80
N LEU A 71 12.72 6.81 -3.10
CA LEU A 71 12.34 6.38 -4.44
C LEU A 71 11.38 7.39 -5.04
N ASP A 72 11.80 8.10 -6.08
CA ASP A 72 10.99 9.08 -6.80
C ASP A 72 10.60 8.55 -8.20
N ILE A 73 9.37 8.81 -8.63
CA ILE A 73 8.89 8.61 -10.02
C ILE A 73 8.22 9.89 -10.49
N GLY A 74 8.92 10.64 -11.34
CA GLY A 74 8.49 11.98 -11.72
C GLY A 74 8.33 12.90 -10.49
N ARG A 75 7.36 13.83 -10.55
CA ARG A 75 7.16 14.84 -9.50
C ARG A 75 6.18 14.45 -8.39
N ASN A 76 5.34 13.45 -8.65
CA ASN A 76 4.12 13.20 -7.88
C ASN A 76 4.10 11.85 -7.15
N PHE A 77 5.14 11.02 -7.29
CA PHE A 77 5.23 9.75 -6.60
C PHE A 77 6.57 9.66 -5.89
N THR A 78 6.52 9.52 -4.57
CA THR A 78 7.70 9.33 -3.74
C THR A 78 7.40 8.36 -2.62
N LEU A 79 8.22 7.31 -2.53
CA LEU A 79 8.25 6.42 -1.39
C LEU A 79 9.53 6.70 -0.59
N LEU A 80 9.35 6.89 0.70
CA LEU A 80 10.41 6.90 1.71
C LEU A 80 10.48 5.50 2.28
N ILE A 81 11.66 4.89 2.23
CA ILE A 81 11.92 3.53 2.69
C ILE A 81 13.01 3.61 3.75
N GLU A 82 12.82 2.96 4.89
CA GLU A 82 13.79 2.93 5.99
C GLU A 82 13.93 1.52 6.55
N ASP A 83 15.17 1.05 6.72
CA ASP A 83 15.48 -0.25 7.32
C ASP A 83 15.41 -0.14 8.85
N TYR A 84 14.61 -1.00 9.49
CA TYR A 84 14.43 -1.08 10.93
C TYR A 84 14.98 -2.39 11.52
N GLY A 85 15.85 -3.10 10.81
CA GLY A 85 16.44 -4.36 11.24
C GLY A 85 15.37 -5.41 11.51
N ASP A 86 15.50 -6.18 12.58
CA ASP A 86 14.57 -7.26 12.96
C ASP A 86 13.31 -6.77 13.71
N TYR A 87 13.04 -5.46 13.70
CA TYR A 87 12.01 -4.86 14.56
C TYR A 87 10.55 -5.06 14.08
N SER A 88 10.02 -6.24 14.37
CA SER A 88 8.66 -6.67 13.98
C SER A 88 7.51 -5.82 14.55
N PHE A 89 7.73 -5.09 15.66
CA PHE A 89 6.70 -4.28 16.31
C PHE A 89 6.47 -2.91 15.64
N ARG A 90 7.30 -2.55 14.66
CA ARG A 90 7.32 -1.19 14.08
C ARG A 90 5.95 -0.69 13.63
N PHE A 91 5.16 -1.54 12.98
CA PHE A 91 3.83 -1.19 12.48
C PHE A 91 2.83 -0.91 13.61
N VAL A 92 2.80 -1.80 14.61
CA VAL A 92 1.89 -1.68 15.76
C VAL A 92 2.21 -0.41 16.54
N GLU A 93 3.50 -0.12 16.73
CA GLU A 93 3.94 1.09 17.41
C GLU A 93 3.57 2.38 16.68
N PHE A 94 3.79 2.42 15.37
CA PHE A 94 3.41 3.58 14.57
C PHE A 94 1.92 3.84 14.67
N LYS A 95 1.10 2.80 14.46
CA LYS A 95 -0.36 2.92 14.55
C LYS A 95 -0.80 3.41 15.93
N ARG A 96 -0.24 2.85 17.00
CA ARG A 96 -0.53 3.30 18.38
C ARG A 96 -0.18 4.76 18.59
N LYS A 97 1.00 5.21 18.12
CA LYS A 97 1.43 6.62 18.22
C LYS A 97 0.52 7.55 17.40
N LEU A 98 0.16 7.14 16.18
CA LEU A 98 -0.70 7.91 15.27
C LEU A 98 -2.10 8.14 15.85
N LEU A 99 -2.69 7.12 16.48
CA LEU A 99 -4.05 7.16 17.00
C LEU A 99 -4.16 7.77 18.41
N LYS A 100 -3.06 8.24 18.99
CA LYS A 100 -3.14 9.00 20.25
C LYS A 100 -3.98 10.26 20.03
N PRO A 101 -4.92 10.59 20.93
CA PRO A 101 -5.71 11.80 20.84
C PRO A 101 -4.82 13.03 20.61
N ASN A 102 -5.12 13.80 19.58
CA ASN A 102 -4.40 15.02 19.25
C ASN A 102 -5.34 16.22 19.35
N LYS A 103 -4.85 17.34 19.88
CA LYS A 103 -5.66 18.55 20.08
C LYS A 103 -5.98 19.28 18.77
N PHE A 104 -5.17 19.09 17.73
CA PHE A 104 -5.28 19.80 16.46
C PHE A 104 -5.84 18.94 15.34
N PHE A 105 -5.60 17.63 15.38
CA PHE A 105 -5.91 16.75 14.27
C PHE A 105 -6.83 15.60 14.67
N GLU A 106 -7.64 15.16 13.71
CA GLU A 106 -8.37 13.91 13.73
C GLU A 106 -7.83 12.98 12.64
N ILE A 107 -7.66 11.70 12.97
CA ILE A 107 -7.19 10.68 12.02
C ILE A 107 -8.39 9.88 11.52
N GLU A 108 -8.65 9.95 10.23
CA GLU A 108 -9.64 9.12 9.55
C GLU A 108 -8.93 7.94 8.88
N ILE A 109 -9.21 6.72 9.33
CA ILE A 109 -8.67 5.50 8.70
C ILE A 109 -9.47 5.22 7.43
N VAL A 110 -8.77 5.13 6.29
CA VAL A 110 -9.37 4.83 4.98
C VAL A 110 -9.24 3.34 4.67
N LYS A 111 -8.10 2.72 4.99
CA LYS A 111 -7.86 1.29 4.80
C LYS A 111 -6.84 0.78 5.80
N GLN A 112 -7.03 -0.45 6.26
CA GLN A 112 -6.07 -1.13 7.13
C GLN A 112 -5.95 -2.60 6.75
N THR A 113 -4.72 -3.10 6.67
CA THR A 113 -4.36 -4.53 6.62
C THR A 113 -3.43 -4.85 7.80
N LYS A 114 -2.84 -6.04 7.83
CA LYS A 114 -1.86 -6.43 8.86
C LYS A 114 -0.59 -5.56 8.86
N ASP A 115 -0.26 -5.01 7.71
CA ASP A 115 1.05 -4.40 7.39
C ASP A 115 0.95 -3.08 6.63
N VAL A 116 -0.26 -2.61 6.31
CA VAL A 116 -0.52 -1.33 5.64
C VAL A 116 -1.63 -0.56 6.35
N LEU A 117 -1.44 0.74 6.49
CA LEU A 117 -2.42 1.71 6.95
C LEU A 117 -2.51 2.86 5.94
N ILE A 118 -3.70 3.15 5.44
CA ILE A 118 -4.01 4.33 4.65
C ILE A 118 -4.96 5.20 5.46
N PHE A 119 -4.63 6.49 5.62
CA PHE A 119 -5.39 7.40 6.47
C PHE A 119 -5.36 8.83 5.93
N ARG A 120 -6.25 9.65 6.49
CA ARG A 120 -6.27 11.11 6.30
C ARG A 120 -6.05 11.79 7.65
N ARG A 121 -5.40 12.95 7.62
CA ARG A 121 -5.28 13.86 8.76
C ARG A 121 -6.20 15.05 8.50
N LYS A 122 -7.21 15.25 9.35
CA LYS A 122 -8.11 16.42 9.30
C LYS A 122 -7.72 17.41 10.39
N VAL A 123 -7.63 18.69 10.06
CA VAL A 123 -7.52 19.75 11.07
C VAL A 123 -8.89 19.94 11.71
N LYS A 124 -8.95 19.92 13.04
CA LYS A 124 -10.19 20.12 13.79
C LYS A 124 -10.70 21.55 13.55
N GLY A 125 -11.97 21.67 13.19
CA GLY A 125 -12.61 22.97 12.90
C GLY A 125 -12.38 23.51 11.49
N GLU A 126 -11.58 22.84 10.65
CA GLU A 126 -11.37 23.24 9.26
C GLU A 126 -12.21 22.39 8.31
N PHE A 127 -12.93 23.03 7.39
CA PHE A 127 -13.59 22.34 6.29
C PHE A 127 -12.61 22.15 5.12
N VAL A 128 -12.05 20.94 5.01
CA VAL A 128 -11.25 20.56 3.84
C VAL A 128 -12.17 19.88 2.83
N SER A 129 -12.37 20.53 1.67
CA SER A 129 -13.11 19.91 0.56
C SER A 129 -12.47 18.57 0.19
N THR A 130 -13.30 17.55 -0.07
CA THR A 130 -12.82 16.19 -0.40
C THR A 130 -11.90 16.18 -1.62
N LYS A 131 -12.08 17.12 -2.55
CA LYS A 131 -11.24 17.30 -3.74
C LYS A 131 -9.77 17.63 -3.43
N ASN A 132 -9.51 18.31 -2.31
CA ASN A 132 -8.16 18.72 -1.89
C ASN A 132 -7.60 17.84 -0.76
N ALA A 133 -8.29 16.74 -0.42
CA ALA A 133 -7.88 15.85 0.64
C ALA A 133 -6.51 15.22 0.35
N ARG A 134 -5.65 15.23 1.36
CA ARG A 134 -4.36 14.55 1.36
C ARG A 134 -4.47 13.22 2.08
N PHE A 135 -3.84 12.22 1.49
CA PHE A 135 -3.84 10.85 1.97
C PHE A 135 -2.42 10.43 2.27
N TYR A 136 -2.31 9.56 3.27
CA TYR A 136 -1.06 9.04 3.78
C TYR A 136 -1.11 7.53 3.72
N ILE A 137 0.00 6.92 3.32
CA ILE A 137 0.20 5.48 3.37
C ILE A 137 1.39 5.19 4.27
N TYR A 138 1.21 4.22 5.16
CA TYR A 138 2.24 3.72 6.03
C TYR A 138 2.23 2.20 5.95
N SER A 139 3.39 1.59 5.74
CA SER A 139 3.54 0.14 5.63
C SER A 139 4.80 -0.31 6.33
N VAL A 140 4.82 -1.55 6.82
CA VAL A 140 6.05 -2.23 7.23
C VAL A 140 6.09 -3.59 6.54
N LYS A 141 7.16 -3.88 5.80
CA LYS A 141 7.31 -5.11 5.01
C LYS A 141 8.56 -5.86 5.47
N LYS A 142 8.44 -7.17 5.73
CA LYS A 142 9.60 -8.04 5.95
C LYS A 142 10.23 -8.40 4.59
N ILE A 143 11.53 -8.18 4.43
CA ILE A 143 12.33 -8.54 3.25
C ILE A 143 13.61 -9.20 3.76
N GLY A 144 13.80 -10.49 3.45
CA GLY A 144 14.84 -11.26 4.15
C GLY A 144 14.54 -11.27 5.65
N GLU A 145 15.53 -10.99 6.49
CA GLU A 145 15.34 -10.89 7.95
C GLU A 145 14.94 -9.50 8.45
N ASN A 146 15.04 -8.47 7.60
CA ASN A 146 14.81 -7.09 8.00
C ASN A 146 13.36 -6.63 7.73
N TYR A 147 12.91 -5.67 8.52
CA TYR A 147 11.65 -4.96 8.38
C TYR A 147 11.91 -3.57 7.81
N TYR A 148 11.24 -3.28 6.70
CA TYR A 148 11.33 -2.00 6.02
C TYR A 148 10.06 -1.20 6.25
N GLU A 149 10.21 -0.03 6.84
CA GLU A 149 9.17 1.00 6.87
C GLU A 149 9.06 1.65 5.50
N ILE A 150 7.84 1.81 5.01
CA ILE A 150 7.56 2.44 3.71
C ILE A 150 6.41 3.43 3.89
N MET A 151 6.65 4.69 3.54
CA MET A 151 5.63 5.73 3.61
C MET A 151 5.75 6.73 2.45
N ASN A 152 4.69 7.50 2.22
CA ASN A 152 4.77 8.64 1.31
C ASN A 152 5.28 9.90 2.04
N ARG A 153 5.35 11.02 1.31
CA ARG A 153 5.89 12.27 1.86
C ARG A 153 4.97 12.87 2.93
N GLU A 154 5.54 13.70 3.81
CA GLU A 154 4.82 14.31 4.95
C GLU A 154 3.65 15.23 4.55
N GLN A 155 3.70 15.83 3.35
CA GLN A 155 2.59 16.63 2.82
C GLN A 155 1.39 15.80 2.36
N GLY A 156 1.54 14.48 2.25
CA GLY A 156 0.54 13.58 1.72
C GLY A 156 0.34 13.71 0.21
N ASP A 157 -0.39 12.75 -0.35
CA ASP A 157 -0.62 12.66 -1.79
C ASP A 157 -2.11 12.61 -2.13
N SER A 158 -2.42 12.75 -3.42
CA SER A 158 -3.78 12.53 -3.91
C SER A 158 -4.18 11.07 -3.73
N LYS A 159 -5.49 10.79 -3.62
CA LYS A 159 -5.98 9.41 -3.51
C LYS A 159 -5.47 8.52 -4.64
N ARG A 160 -5.49 9.02 -5.88
CA ARG A 160 -5.01 8.28 -7.06
C ARG A 160 -3.56 7.83 -6.91
N VAL A 161 -2.69 8.75 -6.47
CA VAL A 161 -1.27 8.42 -6.24
C VAL A 161 -1.11 7.41 -5.12
N ILE A 162 -1.88 7.54 -4.03
CA ILE A 162 -1.86 6.57 -2.93
C ILE A 162 -2.34 5.19 -3.38
N ASP A 163 -3.32 5.09 -4.28
CA ASP A 163 -3.75 3.81 -4.84
C ASP A 163 -2.60 3.16 -5.64
N PHE A 164 -1.83 3.93 -6.42
CA PHE A 164 -0.62 3.43 -7.08
C PHE A 164 0.45 2.97 -6.08
N MET A 165 0.73 3.77 -5.05
CA MET A 165 1.69 3.43 -4.00
C MET A 165 1.27 2.16 -3.26
N TYR A 166 -0.02 2.01 -2.97
CA TYR A 166 -0.57 0.82 -2.35
C TYR A 166 -0.27 -0.42 -3.19
N HIS A 167 -0.59 -0.43 -4.48
CA HIS A 167 -0.30 -1.58 -5.35
C HIS A 167 1.19 -1.86 -5.49
N SER A 168 2.02 -0.81 -5.57
CA SER A 168 3.48 -0.91 -5.56
C SER A 168 3.99 -1.60 -4.29
N ILE A 169 3.52 -1.18 -3.10
CA ILE A 169 3.86 -1.81 -1.82
C ILE A 169 3.35 -3.25 -1.72
N GLN A 170 2.15 -3.55 -2.24
CA GLN A 170 1.63 -4.91 -2.26
C GLN A 170 2.43 -5.85 -3.18
N SER A 171 3.03 -5.31 -4.24
CA SER A 171 3.86 -6.08 -5.18
C SER A 171 5.28 -6.35 -4.69
N LEU A 172 5.71 -5.72 -3.59
CA LEU A 172 7.05 -5.84 -3.04
C LEU A 172 7.32 -7.28 -2.60
N LYS A 173 8.38 -7.88 -3.15
CA LYS A 173 8.78 -9.27 -2.85
C LYS A 173 10.29 -9.36 -2.73
N SER A 174 10.76 -10.13 -1.76
CA SER A 174 12.18 -10.51 -1.68
C SER A 174 12.57 -11.35 -2.90
N LYS A 175 13.80 -11.20 -3.37
CA LYS A 175 14.33 -12.02 -4.48
C LYS A 175 14.82 -13.41 -4.05
N HIS A 176 15.06 -13.64 -2.77
CA HIS A 176 15.48 -14.94 -2.22
C HIS A 176 14.42 -15.50 -1.25
N ALA A 177 13.15 -15.43 -1.65
CA ALA A 177 12.15 -16.28 -1.02
C ALA A 177 12.25 -17.67 -1.67
N ASN A 178 13.07 -18.54 -1.07
CA ASN A 178 12.89 -19.98 -1.20
C ASN A 178 11.65 -20.40 -0.40
#